data_AF-A0A5N5FN14-F1
#
_entry.id   AF-A0A5N5FN14-F1
#
_cell.length_a   1.000
_cell.length_b   1.000
_cell.length_c   1.000
_cell.angle_alpha   90.00
_cell.angle_beta   90.00
_cell.angle_gamma   90.00
#
_symmetry.space_group_name_H-M   'P 1'
#
loop_
_entity.id
_entity.type
_entity.pdbx_description
1 polymer ?
#
loop_
_entity_poly.entity_id
_entity_poly.type
_entity_poly.pdbx_seq_one_letter_code
_entity_poly.pdbx_strand_id
1 'polypeptide(L)'
;MEAVVASAPGKVLLTGGYLILERPNAGLVLSTNARFFAIVKPLYQPLKPDSWASGCTDVKLTSPQLARESVYKLSLKNLSLEYVSSGDLRNPFVEQAVQYCVAAARATVDKKNKDSLEKLLLHGLDITILGSNDFYSYRNQIEARGLPLTPDALAALPPFASITFNDEGSNVENCKPEVAKTGLGSSAAMTTAVVAALLHYLGVVNLPSMLKDHQHEKHTADLDLVHVIAQTAHCIAQGKVGSGFDVSSAVYGSQRYVRFSPEVISSAQVAVTGTPLEEVVPQILKGKWDHDRTKFSLPPLMTLLLGEPGTGGSSTPSMVGSVKKWQKSDPQKSLETWKKLSEANSALEMQLNALSKFAEEHWEEYKSLINSCSILKSEKWTQQVSKPSQEIIVKALLGARDAMLGIRYHMHQMGEAAGVPIEPESQTKLLDATMDMEGVLLAGVPGAGGFDAVFAVTLGDAGSHVSNSWSSFNVLALLVREDPQGVSLESADPRTREITSSISSANIG
;
A
#
# COMPACT_ATOMS: atom_id res chain seq x y z
N MET A 1 17.18 25.80 5.81
CA MET A 1 16.54 24.94 4.80
C MET A 1 15.38 24.24 5.48
N GLU A 2 14.21 24.25 4.85
CA GLU A 2 12.97 23.77 5.46
C GLU A 2 12.85 22.24 5.33
N ALA A 3 12.13 21.60 6.24
CA ALA A 3 11.91 20.16 6.19
C ALA A 3 10.97 19.82 5.02
N VAL A 4 11.26 18.73 4.30
CA VAL A 4 10.37 18.16 3.29
C VAL A 4 9.56 17.05 3.93
N VAL A 5 8.24 17.09 3.76
CA VAL A 5 7.34 16.04 4.21
C VAL A 5 6.60 15.48 3.00
N ALA A 6 6.77 14.18 2.75
CA ALA A 6 6.01 13.46 1.74
C ALA A 6 5.24 12.32 2.38
N SER A 7 4.13 11.94 1.77
CA SER A 7 3.32 10.81 2.20
C SER A 7 2.92 9.92 1.03
N ALA A 8 2.75 8.62 1.30
CA ALA A 8 2.29 7.65 0.31
C ALA A 8 1.22 6.72 0.94
N PRO A 9 0.15 6.37 0.21
CA PRO A 9 -0.95 5.57 0.72
C PRO A 9 -0.59 4.09 0.85
N GLY A 10 -1.31 3.40 1.72
CA GLY A 10 -1.42 1.94 1.72
C GLY A 10 -2.31 1.45 0.58
N LYS A 11 -2.34 0.13 0.37
CA LYS A 11 -3.09 -0.50 -0.72
C LYS A 11 -4.02 -1.63 -0.27
N VAL A 12 -5.01 -1.94 -1.10
CA VAL A 12 -5.80 -3.18 -1.06
C VAL A 12 -5.87 -3.75 -2.48
N LEU A 13 -5.42 -5.00 -2.66
CA LEU A 13 -5.58 -5.69 -3.94
C LEU A 13 -6.94 -6.39 -3.96
N LEU A 14 -7.88 -5.84 -4.71
CA LEU A 14 -9.25 -6.32 -4.83
C LEU A 14 -9.35 -7.54 -5.74
N THR A 15 -8.63 -7.53 -6.86
CA THR A 15 -8.59 -8.63 -7.85
C THR A 15 -7.18 -8.87 -8.37
N GLY A 16 -6.95 -10.01 -9.00
CA GLY A 16 -5.63 -10.36 -9.58
C GLY A 16 -4.69 -11.07 -8.60
N GLY A 17 -5.18 -11.53 -7.44
CA GLY A 17 -4.42 -12.37 -6.51
C GLY A 17 -3.71 -13.52 -7.25
N TYR A 18 -2.40 -13.64 -7.05
CA TYR A 18 -1.48 -14.55 -7.76
C TYR A 18 -1.30 -14.27 -9.26
N LEU A 19 -2.38 -14.07 -10.01
CA LEU A 19 -2.36 -13.80 -11.46
C LEU A 19 -1.50 -12.58 -11.82
N ILE A 20 -1.55 -11.52 -11.02
CA ILE A 20 -0.81 -10.26 -11.22
C ILE A 20 0.73 -10.45 -11.15
N LEU A 21 1.20 -11.62 -10.71
CA LEU A 21 2.60 -12.02 -10.79
C LEU A 21 3.01 -12.45 -12.20
N GLU A 22 2.12 -12.45 -13.19
CA GLU A 22 2.43 -12.82 -14.56
C GLU A 22 1.70 -11.93 -15.56
N ARG A 23 2.41 -11.48 -16.59
CA ARG A 23 1.78 -10.76 -17.71
C ARG A 23 0.96 -11.74 -18.56
N PRO A 24 -0.16 -11.30 -19.17
CA PRO A 24 -0.72 -9.95 -19.19
C PRO A 24 -1.79 -9.70 -18.11
N ASN A 25 -1.84 -10.48 -17.03
CA ASN A 25 -2.94 -10.42 -16.08
C ASN A 25 -2.93 -9.10 -15.31
N ALA A 26 -4.10 -8.48 -15.21
CA ALA A 26 -4.31 -7.26 -14.44
C ALA A 26 -4.83 -7.56 -13.03
N GLY A 27 -4.65 -6.61 -12.13
CA GLY A 27 -5.40 -6.55 -10.87
C GLY A 27 -5.91 -5.15 -10.59
N LEU A 28 -7.05 -5.10 -9.90
CA LEU A 28 -7.62 -3.87 -9.37
C LEU A 28 -7.03 -3.59 -8.00
N VAL A 29 -6.36 -2.45 -7.88
CA VAL A 29 -5.67 -2.02 -6.66
C VAL A 29 -6.31 -0.71 -6.20
N LEU A 30 -6.77 -0.70 -4.96
CA LEU A 30 -7.30 0.50 -4.31
C LEU A 30 -6.21 1.08 -3.41
N SER A 31 -5.88 2.36 -3.57
CA SER A 31 -5.10 3.09 -2.57
C SER A 31 -6.03 3.55 -1.44
N THR A 32 -5.45 3.77 -0.26
CA THR A 32 -6.20 4.01 0.97
C THR A 32 -5.85 5.34 1.62
N ASN A 33 -6.76 5.83 2.47
CA ASN A 33 -6.53 7.00 3.32
C ASN A 33 -5.45 6.80 4.40
N ALA A 34 -5.05 5.56 4.69
CA ALA A 34 -3.92 5.26 5.57
C ALA A 34 -2.61 5.56 4.84
N ARG A 35 -1.75 6.41 5.41
CA ARG A 35 -0.52 6.89 4.74
C ARG A 35 0.73 6.67 5.59
N PHE A 36 1.83 6.34 4.93
CA PHE A 36 3.16 6.50 5.49
C PHE A 36 3.68 7.89 5.17
N PHE A 37 4.38 8.49 6.11
CA PHE A 37 4.98 9.81 6.02
C PHE A 37 6.50 9.67 6.18
N ALA A 38 7.23 10.43 5.37
CA ALA A 38 8.66 10.60 5.50
C ALA A 38 8.97 12.10 5.63
N ILE A 39 9.73 12.45 6.66
CA ILE A 39 10.20 13.79 6.93
C ILE A 39 11.71 13.79 6.69
N VAL A 40 12.18 14.60 5.76
CA VAL A 40 13.61 14.76 5.44
C VAL A 40 14.03 16.18 5.76
N LYS A 41 15.07 16.33 6.57
CA LYS A 41 15.64 17.63 6.94
C LYS A 41 17.17 17.52 7.11
N PRO A 42 17.92 18.63 7.10
CA PRO A 42 19.35 18.59 7.36
C PRO A 42 19.64 18.15 8.80
N LEU A 43 20.64 17.28 8.98
CA LEU A 43 21.08 16.82 10.30
C LEU A 43 21.90 17.88 11.04
N TYR A 44 22.64 18.70 10.30
CA TYR A 44 23.54 19.72 10.83
C TYR A 44 23.18 21.13 10.32
N GLN A 45 23.00 22.07 11.25
CA GLN A 45 22.94 23.50 10.99
C GLN A 45 23.67 24.25 12.11
N PRO A 46 24.84 24.90 11.87
CA PRO A 46 25.60 25.01 10.62
C PRO A 46 26.40 23.73 10.26
N LEU A 47 27.01 23.70 9.06
CA LEU A 47 27.91 22.62 8.59
C LEU A 47 29.03 22.37 9.62
N LYS A 48 29.36 21.11 9.90
CA LYS A 48 30.53 20.78 10.71
C LYS A 48 31.82 21.15 9.94
N PRO A 49 32.82 21.77 10.60
CA PRO A 49 34.08 22.14 9.96
C PRO A 49 34.79 20.97 9.26
N ASP A 50 34.66 19.76 9.82
CA ASP A 50 35.33 18.54 9.35
C ASP A 50 34.53 17.77 8.27
N SER A 51 33.30 18.18 7.95
CA SER A 51 32.44 17.46 6.97
C SER A 51 33.05 17.40 5.57
N TRP A 52 33.84 18.39 5.17
CA TRP A 52 34.49 18.40 3.86
C TRP A 52 35.64 17.38 3.76
N ALA A 53 36.25 16.99 4.88
CA ALA A 53 37.43 16.14 4.91
C ALA A 53 37.10 14.64 4.87
N SER A 54 35.89 14.24 5.32
CA SER A 54 35.51 12.84 5.50
C SER A 54 35.08 12.14 4.18
N GLY A 55 34.67 12.88 3.17
CA GLY A 55 34.08 12.33 1.94
C GLY A 55 32.83 11.48 2.16
N CYS A 56 32.19 11.62 3.34
CA CYS A 56 31.02 10.86 3.76
C CYS A 56 29.97 11.79 4.37
N THR A 57 28.71 11.40 4.24
CA THR A 57 27.53 12.08 4.76
C THR A 57 26.88 11.24 5.85
N ASP A 58 26.59 11.83 7.00
CA ASP A 58 25.85 11.15 8.06
C ASP A 58 24.35 11.09 7.71
N VAL A 59 23.74 9.93 7.93
CA VAL A 59 22.31 9.69 7.74
C VAL A 59 21.73 9.17 9.04
N LYS A 60 20.77 9.88 9.61
CA LYS A 60 20.01 9.47 10.79
C LYS A 60 18.62 9.03 10.34
N LEU A 61 18.21 7.84 10.76
CA LEU A 61 16.87 7.31 10.57
C LEU A 61 16.18 7.17 11.92
N THR A 62 15.04 7.83 12.08
CA THR A 62 14.21 7.77 13.29
C THR A 62 12.86 7.14 12.96
N SER A 63 12.47 6.12 13.74
CA SER A 63 11.17 5.46 13.66
C SER A 63 10.48 5.52 15.05
N PRO A 64 9.82 6.64 15.38
CA PRO A 64 9.28 6.87 16.73
C PRO A 64 8.33 5.78 17.22
N GLN A 65 7.46 5.27 16.34
CA GLN A 65 6.48 4.22 16.67
C GLN A 65 7.12 2.89 17.07
N LEU A 66 8.37 2.64 16.65
CA LEU A 66 9.15 1.46 17.01
C LEU A 66 10.17 1.73 18.12
N ALA A 67 10.26 2.98 18.61
CA ALA A 67 11.34 3.45 19.48
C ALA A 67 12.74 3.12 18.94
N ARG A 68 12.93 3.23 17.61
CA ARG A 68 14.21 2.91 16.95
C ARG A 68 14.84 4.16 16.36
N GLU A 69 16.16 4.24 16.54
CA GLU A 69 17.03 5.21 15.88
C GLU A 69 18.25 4.46 15.33
N SER A 70 18.59 4.74 14.09
CA SER A 70 19.73 4.13 13.38
C SER A 70 20.54 5.22 12.69
N VAL A 71 21.86 5.15 12.83
CA VAL A 71 22.81 6.08 12.22
C VAL A 71 23.67 5.34 11.21
N TYR A 72 23.83 5.94 10.04
CA TYR A 72 24.59 5.42 8.93
C TYR A 72 25.61 6.46 8.43
N LYS A 73 26.65 5.98 7.78
CA LYS A 73 27.58 6.79 6.99
C LYS A 73 27.42 6.45 5.52
N LEU A 74 27.01 7.43 4.73
CA LEU A 74 26.95 7.33 3.28
C LEU A 74 28.27 7.81 2.69
N SER A 75 29.02 6.91 2.04
CA SER A 75 30.19 7.30 1.28
C SER A 75 29.78 8.00 0.00
N LEU A 76 30.29 9.22 -0.22
CA LEU A 76 30.01 10.00 -1.42
C LEU A 76 30.85 9.56 -2.63
N LYS A 77 31.72 8.54 -2.51
CA LYS A 77 32.53 8.06 -3.64
C LYS A 77 31.93 6.87 -4.38
N ASN A 78 31.34 5.94 -3.63
CA ASN A 78 30.79 4.67 -4.13
C ASN A 78 29.33 4.45 -3.69
N LEU A 79 28.73 5.44 -3.00
CA LEU A 79 27.36 5.42 -2.50
C LEU A 79 27.05 4.22 -1.59
N SER A 80 28.06 3.64 -0.94
CA SER A 80 27.87 2.60 0.07
C SER A 80 27.37 3.22 1.36
N LEU A 81 26.34 2.60 1.95
CA LEU A 81 25.77 3.00 3.23
C LEU A 81 26.23 2.04 4.33
N GLU A 82 27.05 2.54 5.25
CA GLU A 82 27.59 1.76 6.36
C GLU A 82 26.78 2.02 7.64
N TYR A 83 26.31 0.96 8.29
CA TYR A 83 25.59 1.05 9.55
C TYR A 83 26.57 1.24 10.72
N VAL A 84 26.35 2.26 11.55
CA VAL A 84 27.28 2.68 12.61
C VAL A 84 26.72 2.43 14.02
N SER A 85 25.41 2.28 14.18
CA SER A 85 24.79 2.11 15.49
C SER A 85 25.06 0.73 16.14
N SER A 86 24.85 0.64 17.46
CA SER A 86 24.94 -0.62 18.20
C SER A 86 23.65 -1.45 18.09
N GLY A 87 23.75 -2.72 17.72
CA GLY A 87 22.60 -3.62 17.51
C GLY A 87 22.28 -3.82 16.02
N ASP A 88 21.37 -4.74 15.68
CA ASP A 88 20.93 -4.94 14.28
C ASP A 88 19.49 -4.45 14.09
N LEU A 89 19.34 -3.13 14.03
CA LEU A 89 18.09 -2.41 13.79
C LEU A 89 18.02 -1.83 12.37
N ARG A 90 18.69 -2.50 11.43
CA ARG A 90 18.75 -2.12 10.03
C ARG A 90 17.37 -2.06 9.39
N ASN A 91 17.20 -1.12 8.48
CA ASN A 91 15.99 -1.01 7.67
C ASN A 91 16.40 -1.06 6.19
N PRO A 92 16.49 -2.26 5.59
CA PRO A 92 17.01 -2.41 4.23
C PRO A 92 16.21 -1.60 3.20
N PHE A 93 14.91 -1.40 3.42
CA PHE A 93 14.08 -0.60 2.54
C PHE A 93 14.50 0.87 2.50
N VAL A 94 14.84 1.46 3.66
CA VAL A 94 15.31 2.85 3.74
C VAL A 94 16.76 2.95 3.28
N GLU A 95 17.59 1.96 3.59
CA GLU A 95 18.98 1.89 3.11
C GLU A 95 19.04 1.94 1.59
N GLN A 96 18.29 1.06 0.91
CA GLN A 96 18.21 1.07 -0.55
C GLN A 96 17.59 2.36 -1.08
N ALA A 97 16.55 2.89 -0.43
CA ALA A 97 15.95 4.17 -0.84
C ALA A 97 16.98 5.31 -0.83
N VAL A 98 17.76 5.45 0.24
CA VAL A 98 18.81 6.49 0.36
C VAL A 98 19.85 6.34 -0.74
N GLN A 99 20.41 5.14 -0.91
CA GLN A 99 21.47 4.89 -1.90
C GLN A 99 21.00 5.18 -3.33
N TYR A 100 19.83 4.66 -3.71
CA TYR A 100 19.29 4.85 -5.06
C TYR A 100 18.82 6.29 -5.31
N CYS A 101 18.30 7.01 -4.30
CA CYS A 101 17.93 8.42 -4.45
C CYS A 101 19.15 9.31 -4.69
N VAL A 102 20.23 9.11 -3.94
CA VAL A 102 21.46 9.91 -4.12
C VAL A 102 22.13 9.57 -5.46
N ALA A 103 22.14 8.29 -5.85
CA ALA A 103 22.60 7.87 -7.17
C ALA A 103 21.77 8.50 -8.30
N ALA A 104 20.44 8.49 -8.17
CA ALA A 104 19.54 9.13 -9.12
C ALA A 104 19.80 10.63 -9.22
N ALA A 105 19.90 11.33 -8.09
CA ALA A 105 20.20 12.75 -8.05
C ALA A 105 21.50 13.09 -8.79
N ARG A 106 22.57 12.31 -8.59
CA ARG A 106 23.85 12.53 -9.29
C ARG A 106 23.77 12.26 -10.79
N ALA A 107 22.89 11.35 -11.21
CA ALA A 107 22.67 11.00 -12.60
C ALA A 107 21.79 12.00 -13.35
N THR A 108 20.84 12.65 -12.65
CA THR A 108 19.84 13.53 -13.26
C THR A 108 20.16 15.02 -13.12
N VAL A 109 20.85 15.43 -12.05
CA VAL A 109 21.14 16.85 -11.81
C VAL A 109 22.21 17.38 -12.78
N ASP A 110 21.90 18.51 -13.40
CA ASP A 110 22.80 19.22 -14.32
C ASP A 110 24.17 19.52 -13.71
N LYS A 111 25.22 19.55 -14.54
CA LYS A 111 26.60 19.86 -14.11
C LYS A 111 26.70 21.15 -13.26
N LYS A 112 25.86 22.15 -13.52
CA LYS A 112 25.84 23.43 -12.80
C LYS A 112 25.28 23.32 -11.37
N ASN A 113 24.45 22.32 -11.11
CA ASN A 113 23.77 22.11 -9.83
C ASN A 113 24.44 21.02 -8.98
N LYS A 114 25.48 20.34 -9.51
CA LYS A 114 26.22 19.31 -8.76
C LYS A 114 26.86 19.85 -7.49
N ASP A 115 27.46 21.03 -7.54
CA ASP A 115 28.07 21.65 -6.35
C ASP A 115 27.02 21.95 -5.26
N SER A 116 25.81 22.34 -5.66
CA SER A 116 24.69 22.57 -4.74
C SER A 116 24.20 21.27 -4.11
N LEU A 117 24.11 20.18 -4.89
CA LEU A 117 23.77 18.85 -4.40
C LEU A 117 24.81 18.32 -3.40
N GLU A 118 26.10 18.45 -3.70
CA GLU A 118 27.16 18.03 -2.77
C GLU A 118 27.12 18.86 -1.48
N LYS A 119 26.96 20.18 -1.57
CA LYS A 119 26.76 21.04 -0.40
C LYS A 119 25.54 20.62 0.42
N LEU A 120 24.45 20.24 -0.23
CA LEU A 120 23.25 19.76 0.43
C LEU A 120 23.52 18.47 1.23
N LEU A 121 24.20 17.50 0.62
CA LEU A 121 24.55 16.22 1.25
C LEU A 121 25.52 16.41 2.44
N LEU A 122 26.39 17.42 2.42
CA LEU A 122 27.31 17.72 3.53
C LEU A 122 26.60 18.14 4.83
N HIS A 123 25.33 18.58 4.76
CA HIS A 123 24.53 18.89 5.93
C HIS A 123 24.02 17.64 6.67
N GLY A 124 24.25 16.44 6.13
CA GLY A 124 23.66 15.22 6.65
C GLY A 124 22.17 15.10 6.34
N LEU A 125 21.63 13.90 6.45
CA LEU A 125 20.21 13.61 6.25
C LEU A 125 19.61 13.13 7.56
N ASP A 126 18.62 13.85 8.08
CA ASP A 126 17.75 13.38 9.17
C ASP A 126 16.41 12.96 8.56
N ILE A 127 16.14 11.65 8.59
CA ILE A 127 14.97 11.00 8.02
C ILE A 127 14.12 10.48 9.17
N THR A 128 12.89 10.96 9.28
CA THR A 128 11.89 10.39 10.21
C THR A 128 10.78 9.72 9.42
N ILE A 129 10.44 8.48 9.79
CA ILE A 129 9.32 7.74 9.20
C ILE A 129 8.19 7.53 10.20
N LEU A 130 6.95 7.71 9.74
CA LEU A 130 5.72 7.57 10.52
C LEU A 130 4.67 6.86 9.66
N GLY A 131 3.91 5.91 10.21
CA GLY A 131 2.80 5.26 9.53
C GLY A 131 1.50 5.47 10.30
N SER A 132 0.40 5.74 9.57
CA SER A 132 -0.95 5.67 10.14
C SER A 132 -1.14 4.39 10.96
N ASN A 133 -1.92 4.48 12.05
CA ASN A 133 -2.14 3.34 12.94
C ASN A 133 -2.67 2.11 12.18
N ASP A 134 -3.46 2.31 11.12
CA ASP A 134 -4.05 1.25 10.31
C ASP A 134 -3.04 0.32 9.61
N PHE A 135 -1.74 0.68 9.52
CA PHE A 135 -0.71 -0.22 8.99
C PHE A 135 -0.29 -1.34 9.96
N TYR A 136 -0.67 -1.20 11.23
CA TYR A 136 -0.24 -2.06 12.33
C TYR A 136 -1.45 -2.61 13.08
N SER A 137 -1.33 -3.82 13.61
CA SER A 137 -2.34 -4.35 14.50
C SER A 137 -2.19 -3.71 15.89
N TYR A 138 -3.28 -3.11 16.36
CA TYR A 138 -3.41 -2.63 17.75
C TYR A 138 -4.33 -3.52 18.57
N ARG A 139 -4.75 -4.66 18.03
CA ARG A 139 -5.67 -5.60 18.66
C ARG A 139 -5.27 -5.92 20.10
N ASN A 140 -4.03 -6.38 20.30
CA ASN A 140 -3.52 -6.75 21.62
C ASN A 140 -3.56 -5.57 22.62
N GLN A 141 -3.34 -4.33 22.17
CA GLN A 141 -3.44 -3.16 23.05
C GLN A 141 -4.88 -2.84 23.44
N ILE A 142 -5.82 -2.99 22.50
CA ILE A 142 -7.24 -2.78 22.73
C ILE A 142 -7.76 -3.84 23.72
N GLU A 143 -7.45 -5.11 23.47
CA GLU A 143 -7.83 -6.23 24.33
C GLU A 143 -7.21 -6.12 25.73
N ALA A 144 -5.92 -5.75 25.83
CA ALA A 144 -5.24 -5.56 27.12
C ALA A 144 -5.86 -4.42 27.97
N ARG A 145 -6.53 -3.45 27.33
CA ARG A 145 -7.29 -2.39 28.02
C ARG A 145 -8.72 -2.81 28.37
N GLY A 146 -9.14 -4.03 28.04
CA GLY A 146 -10.51 -4.51 28.22
C GLY A 146 -11.53 -3.78 27.33
N LEU A 147 -11.07 -3.16 26.23
CA LEU A 147 -11.92 -2.45 25.28
C LEU A 147 -12.44 -3.41 24.20
N PRO A 148 -13.66 -3.18 23.66
CA PRO A 148 -14.18 -3.99 22.56
C PRO A 148 -13.41 -3.70 21.26
N LEU A 149 -13.33 -4.70 20.38
CA LEU A 149 -12.67 -4.59 19.07
C LEU A 149 -13.54 -3.84 18.06
N THR A 150 -13.69 -2.54 18.28
CA THR A 150 -14.48 -1.64 17.44
C THR A 150 -13.61 -0.60 16.74
N PRO A 151 -14.07 -0.04 15.61
CA PRO A 151 -13.43 1.12 14.99
C PRO A 151 -13.21 2.29 15.96
N ASP A 152 -14.17 2.54 16.86
CA ASP A 152 -14.08 3.62 17.85
C ASP A 152 -12.94 3.40 18.84
N ALA A 153 -12.70 2.16 19.27
CA ALA A 153 -11.58 1.83 20.15
C ALA A 153 -10.22 2.06 19.45
N LEU A 154 -10.14 1.76 18.14
CA LEU A 154 -8.96 2.06 17.33
C LEU A 154 -8.79 3.58 17.12
N ALA A 155 -9.88 4.31 16.89
CA ALA A 155 -9.89 5.76 16.70
C ALA A 155 -9.49 6.52 17.97
N ALA A 156 -9.71 5.95 19.15
CA ALA A 156 -9.32 6.53 20.43
C ALA A 156 -7.80 6.45 20.70
N LEU A 157 -7.03 5.70 19.90
CA LEU A 157 -5.57 5.67 20.01
C LEU A 157 -4.98 6.98 19.46
N PRO A 158 -3.94 7.54 20.10
CA PRO A 158 -3.28 8.72 19.56
C PRO A 158 -2.71 8.40 18.16
N PRO A 159 -2.71 9.35 17.23
CA PRO A 159 -2.06 9.15 15.93
C PRO A 159 -0.59 8.80 16.11
N PHE A 160 -0.11 7.87 15.29
CA PHE A 160 1.28 7.39 15.35
C PHE A 160 1.63 6.80 16.73
N ALA A 161 0.70 6.02 17.29
CA ALA A 161 0.91 5.34 18.56
C ALA A 161 2.12 4.39 18.48
N SER A 162 2.73 4.13 19.64
CA SER A 162 3.79 3.13 19.75
C SER A 162 3.23 1.75 19.45
N ILE A 163 3.93 1.01 18.58
CA ILE A 163 3.54 -0.33 18.16
C ILE A 163 3.92 -1.32 19.26
N THR A 164 3.01 -2.21 19.62
CA THR A 164 3.38 -3.39 20.41
C THR A 164 3.95 -4.45 19.48
N PHE A 165 5.03 -5.07 19.91
CA PHE A 165 5.47 -6.30 19.28
C PHE A 165 4.59 -7.45 19.76
N ASN A 166 4.40 -8.46 18.92
CA ASN A 166 3.76 -9.70 19.37
C ASN A 166 4.67 -10.33 20.44
N ASP A 167 4.15 -10.53 21.65
CA ASP A 167 4.85 -11.32 22.67
C ASP A 167 4.90 -12.78 22.19
N GLU A 168 6.11 -13.32 22.04
CA GLU A 168 6.31 -14.73 21.70
C GLU A 168 5.92 -15.60 22.90
N GLY A 169 4.65 -16.00 22.95
CA GLY A 169 4.21 -17.12 23.76
C GLY A 169 4.69 -18.46 23.19
N SER A 170 6.00 -18.68 23.04
CA SER A 170 6.61 -20.03 22.99
C SER A 170 8.14 -19.95 22.98
N ASN A 171 8.80 -20.82 23.76
CA ASN A 171 10.24 -21.02 23.83
C ASN A 171 10.84 -21.45 22.47
N VAL A 172 11.05 -20.51 21.56
CA VAL A 172 11.89 -20.69 20.37
C VAL A 172 12.97 -19.62 20.41
N GLU A 173 14.12 -19.96 20.98
CA GLU A 173 15.33 -19.12 20.90
C GLU A 173 15.62 -18.82 19.42
N ASN A 174 15.49 -17.54 19.03
CA ASN A 174 15.95 -16.88 17.78
C ASN A 174 14.91 -16.29 16.81
N CYS A 175 13.67 -15.99 17.23
CA CYS A 175 12.78 -15.18 16.40
C CYS A 175 12.76 -13.72 16.91
N LYS A 176 13.07 -12.77 16.00
CA LYS A 176 12.98 -11.32 16.31
C LYS A 176 11.50 -10.97 16.47
N PRO A 177 11.09 -10.18 17.47
CA PRO A 177 9.70 -9.77 17.65
C PRO A 177 9.14 -9.16 16.35
N GLU A 178 8.16 -9.83 15.75
CA GLU A 178 7.58 -9.41 14.47
C GLU A 178 6.49 -8.37 14.72
N VAL A 179 6.55 -7.27 13.95
CA VAL A 179 5.50 -6.25 13.92
C VAL A 179 4.29 -6.84 13.20
N ALA A 180 3.17 -7.00 13.92
CA ALA A 180 1.90 -7.39 13.31
C ALA A 180 1.43 -6.32 12.31
N LYS A 181 1.28 -6.72 11.05
CA LYS A 181 0.87 -5.85 9.92
C LYS A 181 -0.51 -6.22 9.44
N THR A 182 -1.25 -5.23 8.94
CA THR A 182 -2.63 -5.37 8.45
C THR A 182 -2.75 -5.72 6.96
N GLY A 183 -1.63 -6.00 6.28
CA GLY A 183 -1.63 -6.34 4.85
C GLY A 183 -1.71 -5.15 3.87
N LEU A 184 -1.76 -3.91 4.37
CA LEU A 184 -1.84 -2.66 3.59
C LEU A 184 -0.59 -2.33 2.75
N GLY A 185 0.44 -3.18 2.75
CA GLY A 185 1.67 -2.93 1.99
C GLY A 185 2.59 -1.89 2.64
N SER A 186 2.77 -1.96 3.96
CA SER A 186 3.55 -0.98 4.73
C SER A 186 4.96 -0.73 4.19
N SER A 187 5.67 -1.75 3.71
CA SER A 187 7.01 -1.58 3.15
C SER A 187 7.01 -0.78 1.85
N ALA A 188 6.03 -1.01 0.96
CA ALA A 188 5.90 -0.27 -0.28
C ALA A 188 5.55 1.20 -0.02
N ALA A 189 4.55 1.46 0.82
CA ALA A 189 4.16 2.81 1.20
C ALA A 189 5.31 3.58 1.87
N MET A 190 6.01 2.95 2.82
CA MET A 190 7.19 3.52 3.49
C MET A 190 8.32 3.83 2.49
N THR A 191 8.70 2.87 1.64
CA THR A 191 9.76 3.09 0.63
C THR A 191 9.38 4.24 -0.29
N THR A 192 8.15 4.26 -0.80
CA THR A 192 7.67 5.32 -1.70
C THR A 192 7.69 6.69 -1.03
N ALA A 193 7.21 6.81 0.21
CA ALA A 193 7.23 8.08 0.95
C ALA A 193 8.67 8.60 1.15
N VAL A 194 9.60 7.71 1.54
CA VAL A 194 11.02 8.06 1.73
C VAL A 194 11.68 8.49 0.41
N VAL A 195 11.47 7.72 -0.66
CA VAL A 195 12.00 8.05 -1.99
C VAL A 195 11.47 9.39 -2.48
N ALA A 196 10.16 9.62 -2.34
CA ALA A 196 9.53 10.87 -2.73
C ALA A 196 10.09 12.07 -1.96
N ALA A 197 10.18 11.98 -0.62
CA ALA A 197 10.75 13.03 0.21
C ALA A 197 12.22 13.30 -0.13
N LEU A 198 13.03 12.26 -0.33
CA LEU A 198 14.45 12.39 -0.67
C LEU A 198 14.65 13.00 -2.06
N LEU A 199 14.00 12.48 -3.10
CA LEU A 199 14.15 13.02 -4.45
C LEU A 199 13.69 14.48 -4.52
N HIS A 200 12.62 14.85 -3.81
CA HIS A 200 12.18 16.24 -3.72
C HIS A 200 13.18 17.11 -2.96
N TYR A 201 13.66 16.66 -1.80
CA TYR A 201 14.67 17.35 -0.99
C TYR A 201 15.97 17.59 -1.77
N LEU A 202 16.40 16.60 -2.58
CA LEU A 202 17.59 16.66 -3.42
C LEU A 202 17.39 17.50 -4.70
N GLY A 203 16.20 18.06 -4.92
CA GLY A 203 15.88 18.90 -6.08
C GLY A 203 15.75 18.14 -7.40
N VAL A 204 15.45 16.84 -7.33
CA VAL A 204 15.33 15.94 -8.50
C VAL A 204 13.92 15.92 -9.08
N VAL A 205 12.89 16.06 -8.23
CA VAL A 205 11.48 16.03 -8.62
C VAL A 205 10.70 17.16 -7.94
N ASN A 206 9.62 17.61 -8.58
CA ASN A 206 8.66 18.54 -7.99
C ASN A 206 7.29 17.87 -7.83
N LEU A 207 7.02 17.38 -6.62
CA LEU A 207 5.85 16.56 -6.35
C LEU A 207 4.59 17.42 -6.11
N PRO A 208 3.40 16.88 -6.43
CA PRO A 208 2.15 17.59 -6.20
C PRO A 208 1.90 17.76 -4.69
N SER A 209 1.34 18.91 -4.32
CA SER A 209 0.84 19.16 -2.96
C SER A 209 -0.65 18.85 -2.87
N MET A 210 -1.07 18.22 -1.77
CA MET A 210 -2.49 17.86 -1.49
C MET A 210 -3.47 19.05 -1.62
N LEU A 211 -2.99 20.29 -1.54
CA LEU A 211 -3.84 21.47 -1.44
C LEU A 211 -3.97 22.29 -2.74
N LYS A 212 -3.19 22.02 -3.81
CA LYS A 212 -3.01 23.04 -4.87
C LYS A 212 -2.97 22.65 -6.35
N ASP A 213 -2.97 21.39 -6.78
CA ASP A 213 -2.76 21.11 -8.21
C ASP A 213 -3.88 20.30 -8.90
N HIS A 214 -4.68 21.00 -9.71
CA HIS A 214 -5.54 20.41 -10.75
C HIS A 214 -4.77 20.12 -12.06
N GLN A 215 -3.44 20.24 -12.07
CA GLN A 215 -2.59 20.01 -13.25
C GLN A 215 -1.95 18.62 -13.23
N HIS A 216 -2.76 17.57 -13.38
CA HIS A 216 -2.30 16.17 -13.34
C HIS A 216 -1.24 15.82 -14.39
N GLU A 217 -1.21 16.46 -15.57
CA GLU A 217 -0.27 16.09 -16.65
C GLU A 217 1.18 16.52 -16.39
N LYS A 218 1.41 17.57 -15.58
CA LYS A 218 2.74 18.16 -15.38
C LYS A 218 3.64 17.34 -14.47
N HIS A 219 3.07 16.53 -13.57
CA HIS A 219 3.80 15.75 -12.58
C HIS A 219 4.10 14.30 -13.01
N THR A 220 3.63 13.86 -14.17
CA THR A 220 3.74 12.45 -14.60
C THR A 220 5.19 11.97 -14.67
N ALA A 221 6.10 12.77 -15.24
CA ALA A 221 7.52 12.39 -15.35
C ALA A 221 8.21 12.30 -13.97
N ASP A 222 7.86 13.20 -13.06
CA ASP A 222 8.38 13.20 -11.68
C ASP A 222 7.87 11.98 -10.90
N LEU A 223 6.59 11.64 -11.04
CA LEU A 223 6.00 10.43 -10.46
C LEU A 223 6.62 9.16 -11.05
N ASP A 224 6.88 9.12 -12.36
CA ASP A 224 7.56 8.00 -13.00
C ASP A 224 8.98 7.81 -12.46
N LEU A 225 9.70 8.90 -12.20
CA LEU A 225 11.02 8.84 -11.56
C LEU A 225 10.92 8.31 -10.12
N VAL A 226 9.94 8.78 -9.34
CA VAL A 226 9.68 8.23 -7.99
C VAL A 226 9.36 6.74 -8.08
N HIS A 227 8.49 6.32 -9.00
CA HIS A 227 8.12 4.91 -9.17
C HIS A 227 9.32 4.04 -9.52
N VAL A 228 10.13 4.44 -10.51
CA VAL A 228 11.31 3.67 -10.93
C VAL A 228 12.26 3.46 -9.75
N ILE A 229 12.59 4.53 -9.01
CA ILE A 229 13.53 4.45 -7.89
C ILE A 229 12.93 3.68 -6.71
N ALA A 230 11.67 3.94 -6.34
CA ALA A 230 10.99 3.24 -5.24
C ALA A 230 10.82 1.74 -5.55
N GLN A 231 10.44 1.40 -6.78
CA GLN A 231 10.21 0.02 -7.18
C GLN A 231 11.53 -0.77 -7.21
N THR A 232 12.60 -0.17 -7.71
CA THR A 232 13.93 -0.78 -7.67
C THR A 232 14.40 -0.96 -6.24
N ALA A 233 14.39 0.09 -5.41
CA ALA A 233 14.83 0.02 -4.02
C ALA A 233 14.05 -1.03 -3.22
N HIS A 234 12.74 -1.11 -3.42
CA HIS A 234 11.87 -2.10 -2.80
C HIS A 234 12.19 -3.53 -3.24
N CYS A 235 12.35 -3.78 -4.54
CA CYS A 235 12.73 -5.10 -5.07
C CYS A 235 14.08 -5.59 -4.51
N ILE A 236 15.09 -4.70 -4.43
CA ILE A 236 16.41 -5.04 -3.89
C ILE A 236 16.33 -5.32 -2.38
N ALA A 237 15.65 -4.46 -1.62
CA ALA A 237 15.46 -4.66 -0.18
C ALA A 237 14.67 -5.94 0.14
N GLN A 238 13.70 -6.30 -0.72
CA GLN A 238 12.91 -7.53 -0.57
C GLN A 238 13.66 -8.79 -1.03
N GLY A 239 14.75 -8.64 -1.80
CA GLY A 239 15.52 -9.75 -2.36
C GLY A 239 14.80 -10.53 -3.48
N LYS A 240 13.70 -10.01 -4.02
CA LYS A 240 12.94 -10.64 -5.12
C LYS A 240 12.18 -9.61 -5.94
N VAL A 241 11.89 -9.94 -7.20
CA VAL A 241 11.00 -9.15 -8.04
C VAL A 241 9.56 -9.57 -7.79
N GLY A 242 8.78 -8.70 -7.13
CA GLY A 242 7.35 -8.87 -6.95
C GLY A 242 6.55 -8.52 -8.21
N SER A 243 5.24 -8.32 -8.04
CA SER A 243 4.37 -7.75 -9.07
C SER A 243 4.59 -6.25 -9.26
N GLY A 244 4.94 -5.52 -8.19
CA GLY A 244 5.13 -4.07 -8.19
C GLY A 244 3.86 -3.23 -8.08
N PHE A 245 2.69 -3.87 -7.93
CA PHE A 245 1.42 -3.15 -7.82
C PHE A 245 1.33 -2.30 -6.54
N ASP A 246 2.03 -2.71 -5.48
CA ASP A 246 2.02 -2.07 -4.17
C ASP A 246 2.80 -0.76 -4.20
N VAL A 247 4.00 -0.75 -4.76
CA VAL A 247 4.76 0.49 -4.99
C VAL A 247 4.05 1.35 -6.03
N SER A 248 3.55 0.76 -7.11
CA SER A 248 2.84 1.51 -8.16
C SER A 248 1.61 2.23 -7.60
N SER A 249 0.76 1.56 -6.82
CA SER A 249 -0.41 2.22 -6.20
C SER A 249 -0.03 3.26 -5.14
N ALA A 250 1.07 3.05 -4.41
CA ALA A 250 1.62 4.05 -3.51
C ALA A 250 2.09 5.32 -4.25
N VAL A 251 2.51 5.23 -5.51
CA VAL A 251 2.91 6.38 -6.32
C VAL A 251 1.73 7.04 -7.01
N TYR A 252 0.89 6.25 -7.69
CA TYR A 252 -0.12 6.77 -8.61
C TYR A 252 -1.56 6.75 -8.07
N GLY A 253 -1.80 6.06 -6.96
CA GLY A 253 -3.13 5.90 -6.37
C GLY A 253 -3.88 4.67 -6.89
N SER A 254 -5.21 4.68 -6.76
CA SER A 254 -6.10 3.59 -7.18
C SER A 254 -6.01 3.38 -8.69
N GLN A 255 -5.92 2.11 -9.09
CA GLN A 255 -5.56 1.76 -10.46
C GLN A 255 -5.94 0.33 -10.82
N ARG A 256 -6.13 0.11 -12.11
CA ARG A 256 -5.94 -1.19 -12.74
C ARG A 256 -4.49 -1.30 -13.15
N TYR A 257 -3.82 -2.38 -12.75
CA TYR A 257 -2.38 -2.53 -12.92
C TYR A 257 -2.01 -3.86 -13.57
N VAL A 258 -1.08 -3.82 -14.54
CA VAL A 258 -0.36 -4.98 -15.08
C VAL A 258 1.13 -4.78 -14.80
N ARG A 259 1.77 -5.81 -14.22
CA ARG A 259 3.18 -5.76 -13.84
C ARG A 259 4.13 -5.48 -15.00
N PHE A 260 5.26 -4.86 -14.70
CA PHE A 260 6.39 -4.75 -15.62
C PHE A 260 7.06 -6.12 -15.87
N SER A 261 7.84 -6.19 -16.95
CA SER A 261 8.72 -7.28 -17.31
C SER A 261 9.96 -7.28 -16.39
N PRO A 262 10.22 -8.35 -15.59
CA PRO A 262 11.26 -8.37 -14.55
C PRO A 262 12.67 -8.01 -15.02
N GLU A 263 12.94 -8.16 -16.32
CA GLU A 263 14.21 -7.89 -16.97
C GLU A 263 14.66 -6.44 -16.77
N VAL A 264 13.74 -5.49 -16.60
CA VAL A 264 14.06 -4.07 -16.37
C VAL A 264 14.83 -3.83 -15.06
N ILE A 265 14.71 -4.73 -14.07
CA ILE A 265 15.40 -4.64 -12.76
C ILE A 265 16.62 -5.59 -12.70
N SER A 266 16.85 -6.40 -13.73
CA SER A 266 17.94 -7.40 -13.72
C SER A 266 19.32 -6.79 -13.44
N SER A 267 19.64 -5.63 -14.03
CA SER A 267 20.90 -4.91 -13.78
C SER A 267 21.04 -4.44 -12.32
N ALA A 268 19.94 -4.08 -11.67
CA ALA A 268 19.90 -3.73 -10.25
C ALA A 268 20.20 -4.94 -9.35
N GLN A 269 19.69 -6.11 -9.72
CA GLN A 269 19.94 -7.35 -8.98
C GLN A 269 21.40 -7.80 -9.09
N VAL A 270 22.03 -7.57 -10.26
CA VAL A 270 23.47 -7.80 -10.48
C VAL A 270 24.32 -6.75 -9.76
N ALA A 271 23.82 -5.54 -9.49
CA ALA A 271 24.55 -4.54 -8.71
C ALA A 271 24.87 -5.01 -7.28
N VAL A 272 24.00 -5.84 -6.70
CA VAL A 272 24.24 -6.52 -5.41
C VAL A 272 25.51 -7.39 -5.47
N THR A 273 25.95 -7.80 -6.67
CA THR A 273 27.17 -8.61 -6.90
C THR A 273 28.44 -7.80 -7.19
N GLY A 274 28.40 -6.46 -7.09
CA GLY A 274 29.59 -5.60 -7.10
C GLY A 274 29.66 -4.50 -8.16
N THR A 275 28.60 -4.27 -8.94
CA THR A 275 28.56 -3.16 -9.90
C THR A 275 28.26 -1.84 -9.19
N PRO A 276 28.99 -0.74 -9.49
CA PRO A 276 28.72 0.57 -8.90
C PRO A 276 27.30 1.09 -9.21
N LEU A 277 26.65 1.71 -8.22
CA LEU A 277 25.30 2.27 -8.38
C LEU A 277 25.24 3.37 -9.44
N GLU A 278 26.36 4.08 -9.64
CA GLU A 278 26.52 5.13 -10.63
C GLU A 278 26.37 4.63 -12.08
N GLU A 279 26.64 3.35 -12.33
CA GLU A 279 26.43 2.72 -13.65
C GLU A 279 25.03 2.11 -13.77
N VAL A 280 24.54 1.56 -12.67
CA VAL A 280 23.27 0.81 -12.60
C VAL A 280 22.08 1.74 -12.69
N VAL A 281 22.06 2.83 -11.92
CA VAL A 281 20.90 3.74 -11.87
C VAL A 281 20.60 4.38 -13.23
N PRO A 282 21.57 4.92 -13.99
CA PRO A 282 21.30 5.43 -15.33
C PRO A 282 20.71 4.39 -16.30
N GLN A 283 21.07 3.11 -16.16
CA GLN A 283 20.50 2.04 -16.99
C GLN A 283 19.04 1.78 -16.62
N ILE A 284 18.72 1.75 -15.32
CA ILE A 284 17.36 1.54 -14.82
C ILE A 284 16.45 2.72 -15.20
N LEU A 285 16.96 3.95 -15.09
CA LEU A 285 16.24 5.17 -15.49
C LEU A 285 15.94 5.22 -16.99
N LYS A 286 16.81 4.66 -17.82
CA LYS A 286 16.61 4.51 -19.27
C LYS A 286 15.88 3.22 -19.65
N GLY A 287 15.63 2.35 -18.68
CA GLY A 287 15.01 1.05 -18.88
C GLY A 287 13.58 1.20 -19.39
N LYS A 288 13.14 0.22 -20.20
CA LYS A 288 11.75 0.19 -20.67
C LYS A 288 10.85 -0.43 -19.60
N TRP A 289 10.27 0.41 -18.77
CA TRP A 289 9.27 0.01 -17.78
C TRP A 289 7.91 -0.19 -18.46
N ASP A 290 7.63 -1.41 -18.91
CA ASP A 290 6.45 -1.77 -19.70
C ASP A 290 5.22 -2.19 -18.86
N HIS A 291 5.16 -1.78 -17.60
CA HIS A 291 3.95 -1.90 -16.80
C HIS A 291 2.81 -1.10 -17.46
N ASP A 292 1.59 -1.59 -17.29
CA ASP A 292 0.39 -0.91 -17.77
C ASP A 292 -0.45 -0.45 -16.57
N ARG A 293 -0.97 0.76 -16.66
CA ARG A 293 -1.79 1.40 -15.64
C ARG A 293 -2.93 2.15 -16.29
N THR A 294 -4.15 1.87 -15.86
CA THR A 294 -5.31 2.71 -16.15
C THR A 294 -5.99 3.16 -14.86
N LYS A 295 -6.58 4.36 -14.90
CA LYS A 295 -7.27 4.93 -13.74
C LYS A 295 -8.45 4.03 -13.37
N PHE A 296 -8.57 3.72 -12.08
CA PHE A 296 -9.68 2.98 -11.52
C PHE A 296 -9.97 3.49 -10.12
N SER A 297 -11.24 3.58 -9.76
CA SER A 297 -11.70 3.84 -8.39
C SER A 297 -13.03 3.12 -8.20
N LEU A 298 -13.44 2.87 -6.96
CA LEU A 298 -14.77 2.32 -6.73
C LEU A 298 -15.84 3.26 -7.29
N PRO A 299 -16.95 2.72 -7.82
CA PRO A 299 -18.08 3.54 -8.20
C PRO A 299 -18.57 4.41 -7.03
N PRO A 300 -19.13 5.61 -7.30
CA PRO A 300 -19.65 6.47 -6.25
C PRO A 300 -20.64 5.75 -5.33
N LEU A 301 -20.73 6.17 -4.06
CA LEU A 301 -21.60 5.53 -3.05
C LEU A 301 -21.25 4.07 -2.75
N MET A 302 -20.02 3.66 -3.05
CA MET A 302 -19.45 2.40 -2.60
C MET A 302 -18.29 2.68 -1.65
N THR A 303 -18.24 1.93 -0.54
CA THR A 303 -17.26 2.14 0.52
C THR A 303 -16.48 0.85 0.77
N LEU A 304 -15.15 0.95 0.68
CA LEU A 304 -14.23 -0.11 1.09
C LEU A 304 -14.17 -0.18 2.63
N LEU A 305 -14.30 -1.38 3.17
CA LEU A 305 -13.97 -1.72 4.56
C LEU A 305 -12.86 -2.77 4.58
N LEU A 306 -11.96 -2.66 5.54
CA LEU A 306 -10.90 -3.64 5.79
C LEU A 306 -11.01 -4.14 7.23
N GLY A 307 -10.98 -5.46 7.42
CA GLY A 307 -11.11 -6.12 8.70
C GLY A 307 -9.87 -6.96 9.02
N GLU A 308 -9.42 -6.87 10.28
CA GLU A 308 -8.35 -7.68 10.83
C GLU A 308 -8.95 -8.82 11.69
N PRO A 309 -8.91 -10.09 11.24
CA PRO A 309 -9.52 -11.22 11.95
C PRO A 309 -8.71 -11.73 13.16
N GLY A 310 -7.53 -11.15 13.46
CA GLY A 310 -6.74 -11.41 14.67
C GLY A 310 -5.77 -12.59 14.61
N THR A 311 -5.78 -13.41 13.56
CA THR A 311 -4.86 -14.55 13.39
C THR A 311 -3.73 -14.27 12.38
N GLY A 312 -3.20 -13.03 12.36
CA GLY A 312 -2.15 -12.63 11.42
C GLY A 312 -0.95 -13.58 11.42
N GLY A 313 -0.23 -13.66 10.29
CA GLY A 313 0.97 -14.51 10.18
C GLY A 313 1.02 -15.37 8.92
N SER A 314 0.27 -15.03 7.87
CA SER A 314 0.38 -15.78 6.63
C SER A 314 1.66 -15.38 5.91
N SER A 315 2.62 -16.31 5.83
CA SER A 315 3.83 -16.11 5.04
C SER A 315 3.49 -16.11 3.55
N THR A 316 3.16 -14.93 3.02
CA THR A 316 2.90 -14.69 1.59
C THR A 316 3.95 -15.35 0.67
N PRO A 317 5.27 -15.26 0.96
CA PRO A 317 6.28 -15.94 0.15
C PRO A 317 6.12 -17.47 0.11
N SER A 318 5.76 -18.10 1.23
CA SER A 318 5.52 -19.54 1.32
C SER A 318 4.33 -19.94 0.44
N MET A 319 3.21 -19.22 0.54
CA MET A 319 2.00 -19.51 -0.23
C MET A 319 2.21 -19.38 -1.74
N VAL A 320 2.91 -18.32 -2.18
CA VAL A 320 3.27 -18.14 -3.60
C VAL A 320 4.19 -19.27 -4.08
N GLY A 321 5.12 -19.73 -3.23
CA GLY A 321 5.98 -20.87 -3.52
C GLY A 321 5.20 -22.17 -3.74
N SER A 322 4.20 -22.45 -2.89
CA SER A 322 3.35 -23.63 -3.00
C SER A 322 2.47 -23.61 -4.24
N VAL A 323 1.86 -22.47 -4.58
CA VAL A 323 1.07 -22.32 -5.81
C VAL A 323 1.95 -22.56 -7.04
N LYS A 324 3.18 -22.03 -7.07
CA LYS A 324 4.14 -22.30 -8.17
C LYS A 324 4.54 -23.77 -8.27
N LYS A 325 4.67 -24.47 -7.13
CA LYS A 325 4.92 -25.92 -7.13
C LYS A 325 3.74 -26.67 -7.72
N TRP A 326 2.52 -26.31 -7.32
CA TRP A 326 1.30 -26.91 -7.85
C TRP A 326 1.13 -26.68 -9.36
N GLN A 327 1.37 -25.46 -9.86
CA GLN A 327 1.34 -25.17 -11.30
C GLN A 327 2.28 -26.07 -12.10
N LYS A 328 3.44 -26.42 -11.54
CA LYS A 328 4.40 -27.34 -12.18
C LYS A 328 3.97 -28.80 -12.09
N SER A 329 3.33 -29.22 -11.00
CA SER A 329 2.90 -30.61 -10.82
C SER A 329 1.63 -30.96 -11.60
N ASP A 330 0.73 -29.99 -11.82
CA ASP A 330 -0.50 -30.16 -12.59
C ASP A 330 -0.75 -28.96 -13.51
N PRO A 331 -0.05 -28.89 -14.66
CA PRO A 331 -0.15 -27.75 -15.57
C PRO A 331 -1.54 -27.58 -16.19
N GLN A 332 -2.27 -28.67 -16.43
CA GLN A 332 -3.56 -28.60 -17.09
C GLN A 332 -4.64 -28.04 -16.16
N LYS A 333 -4.77 -28.59 -14.95
CA LYS A 333 -5.75 -28.11 -13.97
C LYS A 333 -5.42 -26.70 -13.48
N SER A 334 -4.14 -26.41 -13.31
CA SER A 334 -3.71 -25.07 -12.90
C SER A 334 -4.03 -24.03 -13.97
N LEU A 335 -3.77 -24.31 -15.24
CA LEU A 335 -4.13 -23.42 -16.35
C LEU A 335 -5.64 -23.18 -16.44
N GLU A 336 -6.46 -24.23 -16.28
CA GLU A 336 -7.92 -24.10 -16.29
C GLU A 336 -8.40 -23.20 -15.14
N THR A 337 -7.89 -23.42 -13.93
CA THR A 337 -8.21 -22.59 -12.75
C THR A 337 -7.76 -21.15 -12.96
N TRP A 338 -6.56 -20.95 -13.51
CA TRP A 338 -6.00 -19.63 -13.82
C TRP A 338 -6.88 -18.86 -14.80
N LYS A 339 -7.33 -19.53 -15.87
CA LYS A 339 -8.21 -18.94 -16.88
C LYS A 339 -9.55 -18.51 -16.28
N LYS A 340 -10.21 -19.39 -15.52
CA LYS A 340 -11.50 -19.08 -14.88
C LYS A 340 -11.39 -17.93 -13.87
N LEU A 341 -10.31 -17.89 -13.08
CA LEU A 341 -10.03 -16.79 -12.17
C LEU A 341 -9.78 -15.47 -12.92
N SER A 342 -9.06 -15.51 -14.05
CA SER A 342 -8.83 -14.35 -14.90
C SER A 342 -10.13 -13.81 -15.53
N GLU A 343 -11.00 -14.71 -15.99
CA GLU A 343 -12.33 -14.38 -16.52
C GLU A 343 -13.21 -13.74 -15.44
N ALA A 344 -13.22 -14.30 -14.22
CA ALA A 344 -13.97 -13.74 -13.09
C ALA A 344 -13.45 -12.35 -12.67
N ASN A 345 -12.12 -12.16 -12.59
CA ASN A 345 -11.51 -10.85 -12.35
C ASN A 345 -11.92 -9.81 -13.40
N SER A 346 -11.91 -10.20 -14.68
CA SER A 346 -12.29 -9.34 -15.80
C SER A 346 -13.78 -9.01 -15.79
N ALA A 347 -14.63 -9.97 -15.40
CA ALA A 347 -16.06 -9.77 -15.24
C ALA A 347 -16.35 -8.75 -14.13
N LEU A 348 -15.70 -8.85 -12.97
CA LEU A 348 -15.86 -7.90 -11.88
C LEU A 348 -15.42 -6.48 -12.31
N GLU A 349 -14.25 -6.36 -12.95
CA GLU A 349 -13.78 -5.09 -13.51
C GLU A 349 -14.81 -4.46 -14.46
N MET A 350 -15.38 -5.25 -15.38
CA MET A 350 -16.39 -4.80 -16.31
C MET A 350 -17.65 -4.25 -15.61
N GLN A 351 -18.14 -4.96 -14.59
CA GLN A 351 -19.34 -4.51 -13.84
C GLN A 351 -19.08 -3.22 -13.05
N LEU A 352 -17.93 -3.11 -12.39
CA LEU A 352 -17.56 -1.90 -11.65
C LEU A 352 -17.40 -0.69 -12.60
N ASN A 353 -16.74 -0.87 -13.75
CA ASN A 353 -16.64 0.19 -14.76
C ASN A 353 -18.01 0.59 -15.33
N ALA A 354 -18.91 -0.36 -15.55
CA ALA A 354 -20.28 -0.07 -15.97
C ALA A 354 -21.02 0.77 -14.91
N LEU A 355 -20.90 0.42 -13.62
CA LEU A 355 -21.49 1.16 -12.52
C LEU A 355 -20.96 2.60 -12.42
N SER A 356 -19.65 2.79 -12.58
CA SER A 356 -19.05 4.14 -12.62
C SER A 356 -19.60 4.95 -13.80
N LYS A 357 -19.69 4.35 -14.99
CA LYS A 357 -20.27 5.00 -16.17
C LYS A 357 -21.75 5.39 -15.95
N PHE A 358 -22.55 4.53 -15.33
CA PHE A 358 -23.94 4.87 -14.99
C PHE A 358 -24.03 6.01 -13.98
N ALA A 359 -23.12 6.07 -13.01
CA ALA A 359 -23.09 7.18 -12.05
C ALA A 359 -22.77 8.51 -12.73
N GLU A 360 -21.90 8.52 -13.75
CA GLU A 360 -21.56 9.70 -14.55
C GLU A 360 -22.72 10.14 -15.47
N GLU A 361 -23.38 9.20 -16.16
CA GLU A 361 -24.42 9.50 -17.15
C GLU A 361 -25.80 9.74 -16.52
N HIS A 362 -26.12 9.07 -15.40
CA HIS A 362 -27.46 8.99 -14.81
C HIS A 362 -27.46 9.10 -13.27
N TRP A 363 -26.78 10.13 -12.75
CA TRP A 363 -26.52 10.30 -11.31
C TRP A 363 -27.73 10.13 -10.39
N GLU A 364 -28.86 10.82 -10.63
CA GLU A 364 -30.00 10.77 -9.71
C GLU A 364 -30.65 9.39 -9.64
N GLU A 365 -30.73 8.69 -10.78
CA GLU A 365 -31.29 7.33 -10.84
C GLU A 365 -30.35 6.32 -10.19
N TYR A 366 -29.05 6.47 -10.44
CA TYR A 366 -28.00 5.70 -9.80
C TYR A 366 -28.03 5.87 -8.28
N LYS A 367 -27.95 7.11 -7.81
CA LYS A 367 -27.95 7.45 -6.37
C LYS A 367 -29.19 6.93 -5.66
N SER A 368 -30.38 7.17 -6.24
CA SER A 368 -31.63 6.70 -5.64
C SER A 368 -31.65 5.18 -5.51
N LEU A 369 -31.21 4.45 -6.55
CA LEU A 369 -31.23 3.00 -6.53
C LEU A 369 -30.19 2.41 -5.56
N ILE A 370 -28.97 2.94 -5.54
CA ILE A 370 -27.91 2.49 -4.63
C ILE A 370 -28.35 2.66 -3.16
N ASN A 371 -28.98 3.79 -2.83
CA ASN A 371 -29.53 4.03 -1.49
C ASN A 371 -30.70 3.10 -1.14
N SER A 372 -31.55 2.72 -2.10
CA SER A 372 -32.60 1.73 -1.85
C SER A 372 -32.02 0.32 -1.64
N CYS A 373 -30.98 -0.04 -2.38
CA CYS A 373 -30.32 -1.33 -2.27
C CYS A 373 -29.45 -1.46 -1.00
N SER A 374 -28.93 -0.35 -0.45
CA SER A 374 -28.04 -0.37 0.72
C SER A 374 -28.70 -0.88 2.01
N ILE A 375 -30.02 -0.78 2.11
CA ILE A 375 -30.81 -1.26 3.27
C ILE A 375 -31.48 -2.61 3.03
N LEU A 376 -31.08 -3.33 1.98
CA LEU A 376 -31.67 -4.59 1.57
C LEU A 376 -30.58 -5.64 1.28
N LYS A 377 -30.94 -6.90 1.50
CA LYS A 377 -30.17 -8.03 0.99
C LYS A 377 -30.27 -8.14 -0.53
N SER A 378 -29.27 -8.77 -1.14
CA SER A 378 -29.14 -8.87 -2.60
C SER A 378 -30.33 -9.49 -3.31
N GLU A 379 -31.03 -10.43 -2.68
CA GLU A 379 -32.17 -11.15 -3.27
C GLU A 379 -33.36 -10.22 -3.52
N LYS A 380 -33.40 -9.07 -2.83
CA LYS A 380 -34.46 -8.07 -2.94
C LYS A 380 -34.12 -6.90 -3.85
N TRP A 381 -32.90 -6.80 -4.38
CA TRP A 381 -32.49 -5.65 -5.19
C TRP A 381 -33.28 -5.54 -6.51
N THR A 382 -33.66 -6.66 -7.11
CA THR A 382 -34.51 -6.68 -8.32
C THR A 382 -35.90 -6.08 -8.07
N GLN A 383 -36.38 -6.09 -6.83
CA GLN A 383 -37.67 -5.52 -6.44
C GLN A 383 -37.63 -3.99 -6.34
N GLN A 384 -36.44 -3.38 -6.35
CA GLN A 384 -36.26 -1.92 -6.29
C GLN A 384 -36.31 -1.26 -7.67
N VAL A 385 -36.39 -2.04 -8.74
CA VAL A 385 -36.41 -1.53 -10.11
C VAL A 385 -37.78 -0.95 -10.41
N SER A 386 -37.83 0.37 -10.66
CA SER A 386 -39.04 1.09 -11.09
C SER A 386 -38.98 1.53 -12.55
N LYS A 387 -37.78 1.54 -13.15
CA LYS A 387 -37.51 2.01 -14.52
C LYS A 387 -36.58 1.03 -15.26
N PRO A 388 -36.64 0.94 -16.60
CA PRO A 388 -35.72 0.10 -17.38
C PRO A 388 -34.23 0.43 -17.19
N SER A 389 -33.88 1.71 -17.00
CA SER A 389 -32.49 2.14 -16.72
C SER A 389 -31.94 1.57 -15.41
N GLN A 390 -32.79 1.46 -14.38
CA GLN A 390 -32.44 0.87 -13.08
C GLN A 390 -32.20 -0.65 -13.17
N GLU A 391 -32.85 -1.33 -14.12
CA GLU A 391 -32.66 -2.76 -14.33
C GLU A 391 -31.21 -3.08 -14.70
N ILE A 392 -30.57 -2.22 -15.52
CA ILE A 392 -29.18 -2.40 -15.92
C ILE A 392 -28.23 -2.20 -14.73
N ILE A 393 -28.51 -1.22 -13.87
CA ILE A 393 -27.72 -0.96 -12.66
C ILE A 393 -27.83 -2.15 -11.70
N VAL A 394 -29.04 -2.66 -11.41
CA VAL A 394 -29.22 -3.85 -10.57
C VAL A 394 -28.54 -5.07 -11.17
N LYS A 395 -28.63 -5.26 -12.49
CA LYS A 395 -27.94 -6.35 -13.19
C LYS A 395 -26.41 -6.23 -13.04
N ALA A 396 -25.86 -5.03 -13.09
CA ALA A 396 -24.43 -4.81 -12.87
C ALA A 396 -24.02 -5.07 -11.41
N LEU A 397 -24.82 -4.67 -10.43
CA LEU A 397 -24.60 -4.98 -9.01
C LEU A 397 -24.59 -6.49 -8.74
N LEU A 398 -25.59 -7.22 -9.27
CA LEU A 398 -25.66 -8.67 -9.13
C LEU A 398 -24.53 -9.37 -9.90
N GLY A 399 -24.20 -8.90 -11.11
CA GLY A 399 -23.07 -9.41 -11.87
C GLY A 399 -21.74 -9.22 -11.15
N ALA A 400 -21.56 -8.10 -10.42
CA ALA A 400 -20.37 -7.87 -9.61
C ALA A 400 -20.30 -8.85 -8.42
N ARG A 401 -21.45 -9.13 -7.77
CA ARG A 401 -21.56 -10.16 -6.73
C ARG A 401 -21.18 -11.54 -7.24
N ASP A 402 -21.77 -11.95 -8.37
CA ASP A 402 -21.52 -13.25 -8.98
C ASP A 402 -20.03 -13.41 -9.36
N ALA A 403 -19.44 -12.37 -9.95
CA ALA A 403 -18.02 -12.37 -10.28
C ALA A 403 -17.14 -12.49 -9.03
N MET A 404 -17.45 -11.79 -7.95
CA MET A 404 -16.71 -11.88 -6.69
C MET A 404 -16.82 -13.27 -6.05
N LEU A 405 -18.01 -13.87 -6.05
CA LEU A 405 -18.19 -15.25 -5.59
C LEU A 405 -17.38 -16.24 -6.44
N GLY A 406 -17.32 -16.03 -7.75
CA GLY A 406 -16.45 -16.80 -8.66
C GLY A 406 -14.96 -16.64 -8.34
N ILE A 407 -14.50 -15.40 -8.07
CA ILE A 407 -13.12 -15.12 -7.67
C ILE A 407 -12.78 -15.87 -6.38
N ARG A 408 -13.63 -15.76 -5.34
CA ARG A 408 -13.43 -16.47 -4.07
C ARG A 408 -13.37 -17.98 -4.25
N TYR A 409 -14.32 -18.53 -5.00
CA TYR A 409 -14.36 -19.96 -5.30
C TYR A 409 -13.07 -20.43 -5.99
N HIS A 410 -12.58 -19.73 -7.02
CA HIS A 410 -11.36 -20.12 -7.71
C HIS A 410 -10.08 -19.90 -6.88
N MET A 411 -10.04 -18.88 -6.03
CA MET A 411 -8.94 -18.68 -5.07
C MET A 411 -8.91 -19.80 -4.02
N HIS A 412 -10.07 -20.22 -3.51
CA HIS A 412 -10.19 -21.34 -2.59
C HIS A 412 -9.74 -22.66 -3.24
N GLN A 413 -10.23 -22.97 -4.46
CA GLN A 413 -9.81 -24.16 -5.22
C GLN A 413 -8.30 -24.19 -5.50
N MET A 414 -7.71 -23.04 -5.83
CA MET A 414 -6.26 -22.91 -5.96
C MET A 414 -5.53 -23.20 -4.63
N GLY A 415 -6.08 -22.72 -3.52
CA GLY A 415 -5.54 -22.99 -2.18
C GLY A 415 -5.56 -24.48 -1.82
N GLU A 416 -6.70 -25.15 -2.01
CA GLU A 416 -6.84 -26.60 -1.80
C GLU A 416 -5.84 -27.39 -2.66
N ALA A 417 -5.76 -27.07 -3.95
CA ALA A 417 -4.88 -27.78 -4.87
C ALA A 417 -3.39 -27.55 -4.59
N ALA A 418 -3.03 -26.36 -4.08
CA ALA A 418 -1.67 -26.01 -3.68
C ALA A 418 -1.34 -26.38 -2.22
N GLY A 419 -2.29 -26.89 -1.45
CA GLY A 419 -2.11 -27.25 -0.03
C GLY A 419 -1.79 -26.04 0.85
N VAL A 420 -2.37 -24.87 0.55
CA VAL A 420 -2.15 -23.63 1.31
C VAL A 420 -3.47 -22.90 1.58
N PRO A 421 -3.63 -22.25 2.75
CA PRO A 421 -4.87 -21.61 3.15
C PRO A 421 -5.04 -20.24 2.49
N ILE A 422 -5.34 -20.19 1.19
CA ILE A 422 -5.55 -18.90 0.47
C ILE A 422 -6.83 -18.22 0.95
N GLU A 423 -7.95 -18.93 0.97
CA GLU A 423 -9.15 -18.53 1.70
C GLU A 423 -9.49 -19.67 2.68
N PRO A 424 -8.97 -19.62 3.93
CA PRO A 424 -9.21 -20.66 4.92
C PRO A 424 -10.69 -20.73 5.31
N GLU A 425 -11.12 -21.89 5.79
CA GLU A 425 -12.53 -22.16 6.14
C GLU A 425 -13.13 -21.13 7.12
N SER A 426 -12.34 -20.64 8.08
CA SER A 426 -12.77 -19.59 9.01
C SER A 426 -13.10 -18.28 8.29
N GLN A 427 -12.30 -17.89 7.30
CA GLN A 427 -12.55 -16.71 6.49
C GLN A 427 -13.69 -16.94 5.50
N THR A 428 -13.80 -18.13 4.90
CA THR A 428 -14.95 -18.45 4.04
C THR A 428 -16.27 -18.28 4.79
N LYS A 429 -16.38 -18.82 6.01
CA LYS A 429 -17.59 -18.66 6.86
C LYS A 429 -17.89 -17.20 7.17
N LEU A 430 -16.87 -16.42 7.54
CA LEU A 430 -17.01 -14.99 7.83
C LEU A 430 -17.45 -14.19 6.59
N LEU A 431 -16.83 -14.46 5.44
CA LEU A 431 -17.08 -13.75 4.19
C LEU A 431 -18.43 -14.13 3.58
N ASP A 432 -18.90 -15.36 3.74
CA ASP A 432 -20.24 -15.80 3.34
C ASP A 432 -21.31 -15.10 4.18
N ALA A 433 -21.12 -15.05 5.51
CA ALA A 433 -21.97 -14.29 6.40
C ALA A 433 -21.95 -12.79 6.06
N THR A 434 -20.78 -12.23 5.71
CA THR A 434 -20.66 -10.82 5.30
C THR A 434 -21.39 -10.57 3.98
N MET A 435 -21.25 -11.45 2.98
CA MET A 435 -21.93 -11.32 1.69
C MET A 435 -23.45 -11.36 1.81
N ASP A 436 -24.00 -12.07 2.79
CA ASP A 436 -25.45 -12.18 3.07
C ASP A 436 -26.03 -10.93 3.80
N MET A 437 -25.18 -10.00 4.23
CA MET A 437 -25.63 -8.77 4.90
C MET A 437 -26.28 -7.77 3.94
N GLU A 438 -27.13 -6.90 4.50
CA GLU A 438 -27.76 -5.81 3.76
C GLU A 438 -26.72 -4.82 3.22
N GLY A 439 -26.91 -4.40 1.97
CA GLY A 439 -26.05 -3.41 1.33
C GLY A 439 -24.61 -3.86 1.05
N VAL A 440 -24.22 -5.11 1.31
CA VAL A 440 -22.89 -5.61 0.93
C VAL A 440 -22.88 -5.93 -0.56
N LEU A 441 -21.92 -5.37 -1.30
CA LEU A 441 -21.70 -5.68 -2.71
C LEU A 441 -20.62 -6.74 -2.86
N LEU A 442 -19.46 -6.57 -2.23
CA LEU A 442 -18.33 -7.49 -2.34
C LEU A 442 -17.84 -7.84 -0.93
N ALA A 443 -17.33 -9.05 -0.76
CA ALA A 443 -16.47 -9.41 0.35
C ALA A 443 -15.44 -10.42 -0.14
N GLY A 444 -14.24 -10.41 0.41
CA GLY A 444 -13.18 -11.32 0.01
C GLY A 444 -11.92 -11.20 0.85
N VAL A 445 -10.91 -11.99 0.49
CA VAL A 445 -9.55 -11.87 1.02
C VAL A 445 -8.71 -11.01 0.06
N PRO A 446 -7.98 -9.99 0.53
CA PRO A 446 -7.17 -9.17 -0.34
C PRO A 446 -5.82 -9.85 -0.65
N GLY A 447 -5.26 -9.57 -1.82
CA GLY A 447 -3.88 -9.95 -2.12
C GLY A 447 -3.67 -11.45 -2.28
N ALA A 448 -2.75 -12.01 -1.49
CA ALA A 448 -2.45 -13.43 -1.47
C ALA A 448 -3.42 -14.24 -0.59
N GLY A 449 -4.31 -13.58 0.14
CA GLY A 449 -5.18 -14.22 1.12
C GLY A 449 -4.42 -14.71 2.35
N GLY A 450 -4.91 -15.79 2.95
CA GLY A 450 -4.51 -16.23 4.27
C GLY A 450 -5.13 -15.38 5.36
N PHE A 451 -4.65 -15.55 6.57
CA PHE A 451 -5.22 -15.02 7.81
C PHE A 451 -5.00 -13.52 8.07
N ASP A 452 -4.42 -12.78 7.12
CA ASP A 452 -3.92 -11.43 7.36
C ASP A 452 -5.02 -10.37 7.41
N ALA A 453 -5.96 -10.39 6.46
CA ALA A 453 -7.06 -9.42 6.39
C ALA A 453 -8.25 -9.96 5.58
N VAL A 454 -9.41 -9.34 5.77
CA VAL A 454 -10.59 -9.48 4.91
C VAL A 454 -11.06 -8.10 4.46
N PHE A 455 -11.72 -7.99 3.33
CA PHE A 455 -12.34 -6.74 2.88
C PHE A 455 -13.83 -6.93 2.60
N ALA A 456 -14.55 -5.81 2.64
CA ALA A 456 -15.90 -5.69 2.09
C ALA A 456 -16.02 -4.39 1.29
N VAL A 457 -16.94 -4.38 0.32
CA VAL A 457 -17.40 -3.16 -0.36
C VAL A 457 -18.90 -3.05 -0.14
N THR A 458 -19.33 -1.97 0.50
CA THR A 458 -20.75 -1.72 0.82
C THR A 458 -21.34 -0.61 -0.02
N LEU A 459 -22.64 -0.67 -0.22
CA LEU A 459 -23.46 0.37 -0.85
C LEU A 459 -23.91 1.39 0.19
N GLY A 460 -23.88 2.68 -0.16
CA GLY A 460 -24.31 3.77 0.72
C GLY A 460 -23.65 3.72 2.11
N ASP A 461 -24.47 3.88 3.15
CA ASP A 461 -24.01 3.94 4.55
C ASP A 461 -24.01 2.57 5.27
N ALA A 462 -24.14 1.46 4.54
CA ALA A 462 -24.22 0.11 5.11
C ALA A 462 -22.95 -0.37 5.83
N GLY A 463 -21.83 0.35 5.68
CA GLY A 463 -20.54 -0.01 6.28
C GLY A 463 -20.57 -0.16 7.81
N SER A 464 -21.35 0.68 8.50
CA SER A 464 -21.44 0.63 9.98
C SER A 464 -22.02 -0.71 10.48
N HIS A 465 -23.01 -1.27 9.78
CA HIS A 465 -23.58 -2.57 10.10
C HIS A 465 -22.57 -3.70 9.94
N VAL A 466 -21.75 -3.64 8.88
CA VAL A 466 -20.67 -4.60 8.64
C VAL A 466 -19.63 -4.53 9.76
N SER A 467 -19.16 -3.32 10.11
CA SER A 467 -18.19 -3.16 11.20
C SER A 467 -18.70 -3.70 12.53
N ASN A 468 -19.96 -3.44 12.88
CA ASN A 468 -20.57 -3.94 14.12
C ASN A 468 -20.71 -5.47 14.12
N SER A 469 -21.07 -6.07 12.98
CA SER A 469 -21.13 -7.52 12.81
C SER A 469 -19.75 -8.14 12.95
N TRP A 470 -18.75 -7.59 12.25
CA TRP A 470 -17.35 -8.01 12.36
C TRP A 470 -16.82 -7.98 13.79
N SER A 471 -17.11 -6.91 14.55
CA SER A 471 -16.74 -6.85 15.98
C SER A 471 -17.32 -8.02 16.79
N SER A 472 -18.56 -8.46 16.47
CA SER A 472 -19.20 -9.62 17.11
C SER A 472 -18.54 -10.96 16.72
N PHE A 473 -17.85 -11.00 15.58
CA PHE A 473 -17.02 -12.13 15.12
C PHE A 473 -15.54 -11.96 15.48
N ASN A 474 -15.20 -11.08 16.43
CA ASN A 474 -13.82 -10.77 16.82
C ASN A 474 -12.94 -10.26 15.67
N VAL A 475 -13.53 -9.63 14.66
CA VAL A 475 -12.81 -8.98 13.57
C VAL A 475 -12.79 -7.47 13.81
N LEU A 476 -11.58 -6.90 13.92
CA LEU A 476 -11.40 -5.47 14.10
C LEU A 476 -11.52 -4.77 12.75
N ALA A 477 -12.61 -4.03 12.53
CA ALA A 477 -12.71 -3.13 11.38
C ALA A 477 -11.73 -1.97 11.52
N LEU A 478 -10.87 -1.78 10.52
CA LEU A 478 -9.87 -0.71 10.45
C LEU A 478 -10.51 0.60 9.98
N LEU A 479 -9.86 1.75 10.23
CA LEU A 479 -10.35 3.08 9.83
C LEU A 479 -9.92 3.42 8.39
N VAL A 480 -9.95 2.40 7.54
CA VAL A 480 -9.46 2.40 6.17
C VAL A 480 -10.62 2.56 5.21
N ARG A 481 -10.48 3.49 4.28
CA ARG A 481 -11.35 3.67 3.11
C ARG A 481 -10.49 3.89 1.87
N GLU A 482 -11.10 3.76 0.70
CA GLU A 482 -10.43 4.16 -0.54
C GLU A 482 -10.11 5.67 -0.49
N ASP A 483 -8.87 6.00 -0.87
CA ASP A 483 -8.46 7.34 -1.26
C ASP A 483 -7.62 7.19 -2.53
N PRO A 484 -8.13 7.58 -3.72
CA PRO A 484 -7.49 7.28 -4.99
C PRO A 484 -6.24 8.11 -5.26
N GLN A 485 -5.75 8.89 -4.29
CA GLN A 485 -4.56 9.72 -4.42
C GLN A 485 -3.29 8.95 -4.08
N GLY A 486 -2.31 9.00 -4.99
CA GLY A 486 -0.98 8.47 -4.79
C GLY A 486 -0.10 9.31 -3.86
N VAL A 487 1.20 9.35 -4.14
CA VAL A 487 2.19 10.07 -3.32
C VAL A 487 2.00 11.59 -3.41
N SER A 488 2.20 12.30 -2.31
CA SER A 488 1.97 13.75 -2.22
C SER A 488 2.89 14.44 -1.22
N LEU A 489 3.13 15.74 -1.43
CA LEU A 489 3.75 16.59 -0.42
C LEU A 489 2.74 17.03 0.63
N GLU A 490 3.19 17.04 1.87
CA GLU A 490 2.44 17.49 3.03
C GLU A 490 2.93 18.87 3.47
N SER A 491 2.01 19.68 3.99
CA SER A 491 2.31 21.05 4.42
C SER A 491 3.15 21.15 5.70
N ALA A 492 3.15 20.11 6.54
CA ALA A 492 3.84 20.07 7.82
C ALA A 492 3.97 18.64 8.34
N ASP A 493 4.73 18.48 9.43
CA ASP A 493 4.79 17.23 10.20
C ASP A 493 3.35 16.79 10.60
N PRO A 494 2.93 15.56 10.27
CA PRO A 494 1.55 15.15 10.51
C PRO A 494 1.18 15.10 12.01
N ARG A 495 2.16 15.03 12.91
CA ARG A 495 1.93 15.02 14.37
C ARG A 495 1.48 16.36 14.92
N THR A 496 1.70 17.46 14.20
CA THR A 496 1.33 18.80 14.68
C THR A 496 -0.10 19.21 14.31
N ARG A 497 -0.78 18.44 13.44
CA ARG A 497 -2.15 18.72 12.99
C ARG A 497 -3.15 18.75 14.15
N GLU A 498 -2.99 17.88 15.14
CA GLU A 498 -3.84 17.84 16.34
C GLU A 498 -3.62 19.05 17.26
N ILE A 499 -2.42 19.61 17.30
CA ILE A 499 -2.11 20.79 18.12
C ILE A 499 -2.85 22.01 17.56
N THR A 500 -2.92 22.14 16.24
CA THR A 500 -3.63 23.25 15.59
C THR A 500 -5.16 23.17 15.70
N SER A 501 -5.77 21.97 15.67
CA SER A 501 -7.23 21.82 15.87
C SER A 501 -7.65 22.04 17.34
N SER A 502 -6.76 21.74 18.28
CA SER A 502 -6.96 22.01 19.72
C SER A 502 -6.83 23.51 20.05
N ILE A 503 -5.96 24.24 19.34
CA ILE A 503 -5.80 25.70 19.53
C ILE A 503 -6.92 26.48 18.83
N SER A 504 -7.44 26.01 17.69
CA SER A 504 -8.57 26.66 17.02
C SER A 504 -9.89 26.51 17.78
N SER A 505 -10.05 25.43 18.56
CA SER A 505 -11.20 25.22 19.45
C SER A 505 -11.07 25.96 20.79
N ALA A 506 -9.86 26.36 21.20
CA ALA A 506 -9.62 27.15 22.41
C ALA A 506 -9.73 28.68 22.22
N ASN A 507 -9.72 29.17 20.97
CA ASN A 507 -9.86 30.60 20.63
C ASN A 507 -11.27 30.99 20.15
N ILE A 508 -12.25 30.12 20.36
CA ILE A 508 -13.68 30.43 20.24
C ILE A 508 -14.30 30.09 21.61
N GLY A 509 -13.99 30.94 22.61
CA GLY A 509 -14.55 30.91 23.95
C GLY A 509 -14.96 32.30 24.37
#